data_AF-A0A4U9IVE5-F1
#
_entry.id   AF-A0A4U9IVE5-F1
#
_cell.length_a   1.000
_cell.length_b   1.000
_cell.length_c   1.000
_cell.angle_alpha   90.00
_cell.angle_beta   90.00
_cell.angle_gamma   90.00
#
_symmetry.space_group_name_H-M   'P 1'
#
loop_
_entity.id
_entity.type
_entity.pdbx_description
1 polymer ?
#
loop_
_entity_poly.entity_id
_entity_poly.type
_entity_poly.pdbx_seq_one_letter_code
_entity_poly.pdbx_strand_id
1 'polypeptide(L)'
;MVAVSSGGTSPVLARLLREKLEAILPQHLGQVAHYAGKLRARVKKQFATVGERRRFWEKFFVNDRLAQSLANQDQKAVDETTEQIINAPLDHRGEVVLVGAGPGDAGLLTLKGLQQIQQADIVVYDRLVSDDHQ
;
A
#
# COMPACT_ATOMS: atom_id res chain seq x y z
N MET A 1 2.95 5.46 12.86
CA MET A 1 2.11 5.49 14.07
C MET A 1 0.66 5.59 13.62
N VAL A 2 -0.25 4.86 14.25
CA VAL A 2 -1.69 4.96 14.00
C VAL A 2 -2.33 5.49 15.28
N ALA A 3 -3.15 6.54 15.16
CA ALA A 3 -3.88 7.12 16.28
C ALA A 3 -5.39 6.97 16.04
N VAL A 4 -6.11 6.55 17.07
CA VAL A 4 -7.58 6.45 17.06
C VAL A 4 -8.13 7.32 18.19
N SER A 5 -9.06 8.21 17.85
CA SER A 5 -9.71 9.12 18.79
C SER A 5 -11.21 9.20 18.49
N SER A 6 -12.03 9.29 19.53
CA SER A 6 -13.45 9.59 19.43
C SER A 6 -13.77 11.06 19.77
N GLY A 7 -12.77 11.92 19.95
CA GLY A 7 -12.99 13.29 20.46
C GLY A 7 -13.66 13.32 21.84
N GLY A 8 -13.45 12.30 22.68
CA GLY A 8 -14.09 12.16 24.00
C GLY A 8 -15.51 11.57 24.00
N THR A 9 -16.15 11.42 22.84
CA THR A 9 -17.56 10.96 22.76
C THR A 9 -17.76 9.46 23.06
N SER A 10 -16.78 8.62 22.71
CA SER A 10 -16.82 7.17 22.99
C SER A 10 -15.42 6.59 23.20
N PRO A 11 -14.85 6.75 24.41
CA PRO A 11 -13.54 6.18 24.75
C PRO A 11 -13.49 4.66 24.59
N VAL A 12 -14.61 3.98 24.84
CA VAL A 12 -14.73 2.52 24.68
C VAL A 12 -14.57 2.12 23.21
N LEU A 13 -15.19 2.83 22.27
CA LEU A 13 -15.03 2.56 20.84
C LEU A 13 -13.58 2.77 20.40
N ALA A 14 -12.94 3.85 20.85
CA ALA A 14 -11.53 4.12 20.54
C ALA A 14 -10.61 2.99 21.05
N ARG A 15 -10.89 2.44 22.24
CA ARG A 15 -10.18 1.26 22.78
C ARG A 15 -10.41 0.01 21.93
N LEU A 16 -11.65 -0.31 21.59
CA LEU A 16 -11.98 -1.50 20.78
C LEU A 16 -11.33 -1.46 19.39
N LEU A 17 -11.30 -0.28 18.77
CA LEU A 17 -10.61 -0.08 17.49
C LEU A 17 -9.10 -0.26 17.63
N ARG A 18 -8.49 0.29 18.69
CA ARG A 18 -7.07 0.10 18.97
C ARG A 18 -6.71 -1.38 19.15
N GLU A 19 -7.50 -2.12 19.92
CA GLU A 19 -7.31 -3.57 20.12
C GLU A 19 -7.38 -4.34 18.80
N LYS A 20 -8.35 -4.02 17.93
CA LYS A 20 -8.43 -4.63 16.59
C LYS A 20 -7.22 -4.30 15.71
N LEU A 21 -6.75 -3.06 15.75
CA LEU A 21 -5.57 -2.65 14.99
C LEU A 21 -4.30 -3.35 15.49
N GLU A 22 -4.09 -3.40 16.81
CA GLU A 22 -2.95 -4.11 17.41
C GLU A 22 -2.93 -5.60 17.07
N ALA A 23 -4.10 -6.24 16.98
CA ALA A 23 -4.21 -7.64 16.60
C ALA A 23 -3.90 -7.91 15.12
N ILE A 24 -4.10 -6.92 14.23
CA ILE A 24 -3.89 -7.07 12.78
C ILE A 24 -2.50 -6.62 12.35
N LEU A 25 -1.89 -5.66 13.06
CA LEU A 25 -0.61 -5.10 12.68
C LEU A 25 0.54 -6.08 13.00
N PRO A 26 1.42 -6.42 12.02
CA PRO A 26 2.55 -7.30 12.26
C PRO A 26 3.49 -6.80 13.35
N GLN A 27 3.99 -7.72 14.17
CA GLN A 27 5.06 -7.40 15.11
C GLN A 27 6.30 -6.96 14.31
N HIS A 28 6.96 -5.89 14.77
CA HIS A 28 8.14 -5.28 14.11
C HIS A 28 7.89 -4.48 12.82
N LEU A 29 6.63 -4.16 12.46
CA LEU A 29 6.32 -3.31 11.30
C LEU A 29 7.11 -1.99 11.28
N GLY A 30 7.36 -1.38 12.45
CA GLY A 30 8.16 -0.16 12.57
C GLY A 30 9.61 -0.31 12.08
N GLN A 31 10.24 -1.46 12.32
CA GLN A 31 11.61 -1.73 11.88
C GLN A 31 11.65 -1.91 10.36
N VAL A 32 10.68 -2.67 9.81
CA VAL A 32 10.50 -2.84 8.37
C VAL A 32 10.26 -1.49 7.68
N ALA A 33 9.41 -0.63 8.26
CA ALA A 33 9.15 0.71 7.74
C ALA A 33 10.38 1.62 7.76
N HIS A 34 11.20 1.56 8.82
CA HIS A 34 12.45 2.29 8.89
C HIS A 34 13.45 1.80 7.82
N TYR A 35 13.58 0.48 7.67
CA TYR A 35 14.46 -0.14 6.68
C TYR A 35 14.00 0.17 5.24
N ALA A 36 12.70 0.16 4.97
CA ALA A 36 12.11 0.57 3.69
C ALA A 36 12.59 1.97 3.24
N GLY A 37 12.74 2.91 4.20
CA GLY A 37 13.27 4.24 3.94
C GLY A 37 14.64 4.24 3.26
N LYS A 38 15.52 3.32 3.65
CA LYS A 38 16.87 3.16 3.08
C LYS A 38 16.86 2.57 1.67
N LEU A 39 15.84 1.75 1.36
CA LEU A 39 15.73 1.07 0.06
C LEU A 39 15.03 1.90 -1.02
N ARG A 40 14.36 3.01 -0.67
CA ARG A 40 13.55 3.81 -1.63
C ARG A 40 14.29 4.18 -2.92
N ALA A 41 15.52 4.67 -2.81
CA ALA A 41 16.29 5.08 -3.98
C ALA A 41 16.64 3.88 -4.89
N ARG A 42 16.99 2.75 -4.28
CA ARG A 42 17.31 1.51 -5.01
C ARG A 42 16.08 0.94 -5.71
N VAL A 43 14.94 0.87 -5.01
CA VAL A 43 13.65 0.42 -5.57
C VAL A 43 13.23 1.31 -6.73
N LYS A 44 13.40 2.64 -6.61
CA LYS A 44 13.12 3.58 -7.70
C LYS A 44 14.01 3.38 -8.92
N LYS A 45 15.26 2.96 -8.72
CA LYS A 45 16.19 2.65 -9.81
C LYS A 45 15.86 1.32 -10.50
N GLN A 46 15.40 0.32 -9.74
CA GLN A 46 15.09 -1.02 -10.25
C GLN A 46 13.74 -1.08 -10.97
N PHE A 47 12.71 -0.42 -10.44
CA PHE A 47 11.34 -0.49 -10.94
C PHE A 47 10.91 0.84 -11.54
N ALA A 48 10.69 0.85 -12.86
CA ALA A 48 10.45 2.05 -13.64
C ALA A 48 9.06 2.65 -13.39
N THR A 49 8.05 1.80 -13.26
CA THR A 49 6.65 2.24 -13.13
C THR A 49 6.22 2.40 -11.67
N VAL A 50 5.19 3.24 -11.44
CA VAL A 50 4.58 3.38 -10.11
C VAL A 50 3.96 2.06 -9.66
N GLY A 51 3.32 1.34 -10.59
CA GLY A 51 2.67 0.05 -10.31
C GLY A 51 3.61 -1.06 -9.88
N GLU A 52 4.78 -1.18 -10.53
CA GLU A 52 5.81 -2.13 -10.10
C GLU A 52 6.33 -1.79 -8.70
N ARG A 53 6.58 -0.51 -8.42
CA ARG A 53 7.02 -0.06 -7.08
C ARG A 53 5.97 -0.36 -6.01
N ARG A 54 4.68 -0.14 -6.30
CA ARG A 54 3.57 -0.45 -5.39
C ARG A 54 3.55 -1.95 -5.06
N ARG A 55 3.54 -2.81 -6.09
CA ARG A 55 3.55 -4.27 -5.95
C ARG A 55 4.78 -4.77 -5.19
N PHE A 56 5.95 -4.18 -5.46
CA PHE A 56 7.15 -4.46 -4.68
C PHE A 56 6.94 -4.15 -3.20
N TRP A 57 6.44 -2.95 -2.86
CA TRP A 57 6.23 -2.56 -1.46
C TRP A 57 5.18 -3.41 -0.76
N GLU A 58 4.09 -3.78 -1.45
CA GLU A 58 3.10 -4.72 -0.93
C GLU A 58 3.75 -6.05 -0.55
N LYS A 59 4.52 -6.66 -1.46
CA LYS A 59 5.25 -7.91 -1.19
C LYS A 59 6.32 -7.76 -0.09
N PHE A 60 6.98 -6.61 -0.02
CA PHE A 60 8.01 -6.31 0.96
C PHE A 60 7.44 -6.20 2.38
N PHE A 61 6.31 -5.49 2.56
CA PHE A 61 5.73 -5.26 3.88
C PHE A 61 5.05 -6.49 4.48
N VAL A 62 4.68 -7.48 3.66
CA VAL A 62 4.11 -8.76 4.12
C VAL A 62 5.15 -9.87 4.27
N ASN A 63 6.44 -9.56 4.12
CA ASN A 63 7.49 -10.57 4.22
C ASN A 63 7.91 -10.80 5.69
N ASP A 64 7.36 -11.84 6.30
CA ASP A 64 7.64 -12.20 7.70
C ASP A 64 9.11 -12.54 7.97
N ARG A 65 9.79 -13.16 6.99
CA ARG A 65 11.20 -13.52 7.11
C ARG A 65 12.08 -12.28 7.26
N LEU A 66 11.84 -11.25 6.44
CA LEU A 66 12.55 -9.98 6.54
C LEU A 66 12.28 -9.29 7.88
N ALA A 67 11.01 -9.26 8.31
CA ALA A 67 10.62 -8.67 9.58
C ALA A 67 11.34 -9.36 10.75
N GLN A 68 11.40 -10.70 10.74
CA GLN A 68 12.08 -11.49 11.75
C GLN A 68 13.60 -11.27 11.73
N SER A 69 14.23 -11.24 10.56
CA SER A 69 15.67 -10.99 10.45
C SER A 69 16.06 -9.59 10.96
N LEU A 70 15.24 -8.56 10.68
CA LEU A 70 15.42 -7.23 11.25
C LEU A 70 15.27 -7.22 12.77
N ALA A 71 14.26 -7.92 13.30
CA ALA A 71 14.02 -8.04 14.73
C ALA A 71 15.17 -8.73 15.46
N ASN A 72 15.75 -9.76 14.83
CA ASN A 72 16.88 -10.52 15.36
C ASN A 72 18.25 -9.83 15.15
N GLN A 73 18.29 -8.67 14.49
CA GLN A 73 19.53 -7.97 14.11
C GLN A 73 20.50 -8.85 13.28
N ASP A 74 19.97 -9.81 12.52
CA ASP A 74 20.76 -10.68 11.66
C ASP A 74 21.00 -9.99 10.32
N GLN A 75 22.07 -9.19 10.26
CA GLN A 75 22.40 -8.38 9.08
C GLN A 75 22.58 -9.24 7.82
N LYS A 76 23.18 -10.42 7.94
CA LYS A 76 23.41 -11.32 6.81
C LYS A 76 22.07 -11.80 6.25
N ALA A 77 21.15 -12.25 7.10
CA ALA A 77 19.84 -12.68 6.66
C ALA A 77 18.99 -11.52 6.09
N VAL A 78 19.12 -10.31 6.64
CA VAL A 78 18.48 -9.10 6.11
C VAL A 78 18.94 -8.83 4.68
N ASP A 79 20.25 -8.83 4.44
CA ASP A 79 20.81 -8.54 3.12
C ASP A 79 20.41 -9.62 2.10
N GLU A 80 20.56 -10.90 2.44
CA GLU A 80 20.16 -12.02 1.59
C GLU A 80 18.66 -11.98 1.23
N THR A 81 17.80 -11.76 2.23
CA THR A 81 16.35 -11.72 2.03
C THR A 81 15.96 -10.48 1.20
N THR A 82 16.64 -9.35 1.40
CA THR A 82 16.41 -8.13 0.63
C THR A 82 16.76 -8.32 -0.84
N GLU A 83 17.91 -8.94 -1.14
CA GLU A 83 18.28 -9.28 -2.50
C GLU A 83 17.28 -10.25 -3.14
N GLN A 84 16.81 -11.25 -2.40
CA GLN A 84 15.81 -12.18 -2.90
C GLN A 84 14.49 -11.47 -3.25
N ILE A 85 14.01 -10.55 -2.42
CA ILE A 85 12.76 -9.82 -2.68
C ILE A 85 12.91 -8.88 -3.88
N ILE A 86 14.03 -8.14 -3.97
CA ILE A 86 14.28 -7.19 -5.06
C ILE A 86 14.42 -7.89 -6.41
N ASN A 87 15.09 -9.05 -6.43
CA ASN A 87 15.37 -9.78 -7.67
C ASN A 87 14.27 -10.81 -8.02
N ALA A 88 13.34 -11.09 -7.10
CA ALA A 88 12.22 -11.97 -7.39
C ALA A 88 11.32 -11.35 -8.47
N PRO A 89 10.81 -12.16 -9.41
CA PRO A 89 9.82 -11.68 -10.36
C PRO A 89 8.60 -11.12 -9.61
N LEU A 90 8.18 -9.92 -9.99
CA LEU A 90 6.88 -9.40 -9.61
C LEU A 90 5.82 -10.16 -10.42
N ASP A 91 4.69 -10.53 -9.82
CA ASP A 91 3.59 -11.09 -10.60
C ASP A 91 3.05 -9.99 -11.52
N HIS A 92 3.09 -10.25 -12.83
CA HIS A 92 2.60 -9.35 -13.88
C HIS A 92 1.16 -9.69 -14.25
N ARG A 93 0.31 -9.95 -13.25
CA ARG A 93 -1.12 -10.11 -13.50
C ARG A 93 -1.72 -8.72 -13.65
N GLY A 94 -1.73 -8.25 -14.90
CA GLY A 94 -2.50 -7.07 -15.26
C GLY A 94 -3.98 -7.37 -15.07
N GLU A 95 -4.68 -6.49 -14.38
CA GLU A 95 -6.14 -6.52 -14.26
C GLU A 95 -6.75 -5.34 -15.00
N VAL A 96 -7.94 -5.57 -15.57
CA VAL A 96 -8.74 -4.52 -16.21
C VAL A 96 -10.01 -4.37 -15.42
N VAL A 97 -10.24 -3.15 -14.93
CA VAL A 97 -11.43 -2.82 -14.14
C VAL A 97 -12.23 -1.77 -14.90
N LEU A 98 -13.44 -2.14 -15.29
CA LEU A 98 -14.40 -1.21 -15.89
C LEU A 98 -15.10 -0.43 -14.77
N VAL A 99 -14.94 0.89 -14.78
CA VAL A 99 -15.54 1.80 -13.81
C VAL A 99 -16.54 2.69 -14.54
N GLY A 100 -17.79 2.71 -14.08
CA GLY A 100 -18.76 3.70 -14.53
C GLY A 100 -18.48 5.04 -13.87
N ALA A 101 -18.14 6.07 -14.66
CA ALA A 101 -17.85 7.42 -14.17
C ALA A 101 -19.09 8.19 -13.68
N GLY A 102 -20.30 7.66 -13.93
CA GLY A 102 -21.55 8.38 -13.71
C GLY A 102 -21.90 9.33 -14.87
N PRO A 103 -23.00 10.07 -14.77
CA PRO A 103 -23.50 10.94 -15.85
C PRO A 103 -22.78 12.30 -15.95
N GLY A 104 -21.82 12.59 -15.08
CA GLY A 104 -20.98 13.79 -15.17
C GLY A 104 -20.57 14.38 -13.82
N ASP A 105 -21.47 14.37 -12.83
CA ASP A 105 -21.16 14.83 -11.47
C ASP A 105 -20.20 13.86 -10.77
N ALA A 106 -19.03 14.37 -10.34
CA ALA A 106 -18.02 13.60 -9.64
C ALA A 106 -18.53 12.96 -8.33
N GLY A 107 -19.53 13.57 -7.68
CA GLY A 107 -20.19 13.03 -6.50
C GLY A 107 -20.99 11.75 -6.75
N LEU A 108 -21.28 11.42 -8.01
CA LEU A 108 -21.99 10.19 -8.41
C LEU A 108 -21.04 9.01 -8.66
N LEU A 109 -19.73 9.22 -8.60
CA LEU A 109 -18.76 8.13 -8.67
C LEU A 109 -18.88 7.24 -7.43
N THR A 110 -19.03 5.93 -7.65
CA THR A 110 -19.08 4.99 -6.51
C THR A 110 -17.76 4.99 -5.74
N LEU A 111 -17.83 4.77 -4.42
CA LEU A 111 -16.63 4.65 -3.58
C LEU A 111 -15.64 3.60 -4.11
N LYS A 112 -16.16 2.46 -4.59
CA LYS A 112 -15.36 1.41 -5.21
C LYS A 112 -14.71 1.91 -6.50
N GLY A 113 -15.46 2.60 -7.37
CA GLY A 113 -14.91 3.18 -8.61
C GLY A 113 -13.77 4.16 -8.34
N LEU A 114 -13.94 5.06 -7.38
CA LEU A 114 -12.88 5.99 -6.95
C LEU A 114 -11.64 5.26 -6.45
N GLN A 115 -11.81 4.24 -5.61
CA GLN A 115 -10.71 3.42 -5.10
C GLN A 115 -9.94 2.72 -6.24
N GLN A 116 -10.66 2.19 -7.23
CA GLN A 116 -10.06 1.52 -8.39
C GLN A 116 -9.28 2.52 -9.26
N ILE A 117 -9.83 3.72 -9.51
CA ILE A 117 -9.13 4.79 -10.25
C ILE A 117 -7.88 5.24 -9.50
N GLN A 118 -7.93 5.41 -8.18
CA GLN A 118 -6.77 5.78 -7.36
C GLN A 118 -5.65 4.73 -7.36
N GLN A 119 -6.00 3.45 -7.56
CA GLN A 119 -5.07 2.33 -7.60
C GLN A 119 -4.55 2.06 -9.03
N ALA A 120 -5.27 2.52 -10.06
CA ALA A 120 -4.96 2.23 -11.45
C ALA A 120 -3.58 2.75 -11.85
N ASP A 121 -2.83 1.90 -12.54
CA ASP A 121 -1.56 2.30 -13.17
C ASP A 121 -1.81 3.15 -14.42
N ILE A 122 -2.89 2.85 -15.15
CA ILE A 122 -3.30 3.50 -16.39
C ILE A 122 -4.82 3.67 -16.35
N VAL A 123 -5.29 4.88 -16.65
CA VAL A 123 -6.71 5.17 -16.84
C VAL A 123 -6.95 5.42 -18.31
N VAL A 124 -7.77 4.58 -18.93
CA VAL A 124 -8.30 4.79 -20.28
C VAL A 124 -9.73 5.31 -20.13
N TYR A 125 -10.01 6.48 -20.68
CA TYR A 125 -11.31 7.12 -20.61
C TYR A 125 -11.70 7.70 -21.97
N ASP A 126 -12.99 7.96 -22.16
CA ASP A 126 -13.54 8.60 -23.35
C ASP A 126 -14.11 9.98 -23.00
N ARG A 127 -14.59 10.70 -24.03
CA ARG A 127 -15.07 12.09 -23.91
C ARG A 127 -16.33 12.27 -23.05
N LEU A 128 -16.98 11.19 -22.63
CA LEU A 128 -18.17 11.25 -21.77
C LEU A 128 -17.80 11.36 -20.27
N VAL A 129 -16.52 11.21 -19.92
CA VAL A 129 -16.04 11.49 -18.56
C VAL A 129 -15.87 13.00 -18.40
N SER A 130 -16.48 13.56 -17.35
CA SER A 130 -16.50 15.00 -17.07
C SER A 130 -15.13 15.53 -16.62
N ASP A 131 -14.77 16.75 -17.03
CA ASP A 131 -13.50 17.41 -16.72
C ASP A 131 -13.48 18.15 -15.35
N ASP A 132 -14.61 18.18 -14.63
CA ASP A 132 -14.76 18.86 -13.34
C ASP A 132 -14.13 20.27 -13.32
N HIS A 133 -14.63 21.14 -14.19
CA HIS A 133 -14.35 22.57 -14.14
C HIS A 133 -15.39 23.27 -13.26
N GLN A 134 -15.09 23.43 -11.97
CA GLN A 134 -15.60 24.52 -11.12
C GLN A 134 -14.46 25.26 -10.46
#